data_AF-A0A7Y5Q5W1-F1
#
_entry.id   AF-A0A7Y5Q5W1-F1
#
_cell.length_a   1.000
_cell.length_b   1.000
_cell.length_c   1.000
_cell.angle_alpha   90.00
_cell.angle_beta   90.00
_cell.angle_gamma   90.00
#
_symmetry.space_group_name_H-M   'P 1'
#
loop_
_entity.id
_entity.type
_entity.pdbx_description
1 polymer ?
#
loop_
_entity_poly.entity_id
_entity_poly.type
_entity_poly.pdbx_seq_one_letter_code
_entity_poly.pdbx_strand_id
1 'polypeptide(L)'
;MQVGVGVVDITPELGIWMSGYGGRSVATSVNDPLELQAVVMEGDNGTLAAIIASDLIGYDYDLVAEVRGELSRRHGLGPDAVMLNASHTHGGPAIINHLVVEAPHLDPAYRQRVVEAVYQAVGTALDNRQPAEPHHAWGRCTIGINRRQPGPPYAMAPNPKGFYDDTVGVLAFLEPGSGKPLAVLFNASCHPTTLGSQPIISADWPGAAKRAIESWLGEGGHALFLQAACGNIRPRTFDPGSNRFRQGTVEEFTRMG
;
A
#
# COMPACT_ATOMS: atom_id res chain seq x y z
N MET A 1 24.15 4.74 9.20
CA MET A 1 22.85 5.37 8.85
C MET A 1 21.86 5.29 10.00
N GLN A 2 20.93 6.25 10.05
CA GLN A 2 19.80 6.25 10.99
C GLN A 2 18.50 5.97 10.23
N VAL A 3 17.55 5.28 10.87
CA VAL A 3 16.23 4.98 10.32
C VAL A 3 15.18 5.22 11.39
N GLY A 4 14.07 5.83 11.02
CA GLY A 4 12.91 5.97 11.89
C GLY A 4 11.63 5.68 11.13
N VAL A 5 10.60 5.29 11.89
CA VAL A 5 9.31 4.86 11.37
C VAL A 5 8.21 5.70 12.03
N GLY A 6 7.25 6.14 11.23
CA GLY A 6 6.03 6.78 11.69
C GLY A 6 4.82 6.09 11.07
N VAL A 7 3.77 5.93 11.84
CA VAL A 7 2.53 5.27 11.44
C VAL A 7 1.36 6.13 11.87
N VAL A 8 0.41 6.36 10.96
CA VAL A 8 -0.81 7.13 11.20
C VAL A 8 -2.01 6.33 10.68
N ASP A 9 -3.03 6.18 11.52
CA ASP A 9 -4.32 5.62 11.10
C ASP A 9 -5.04 6.62 10.19
N ILE A 10 -5.42 6.17 9.00
CA ILE A 10 -6.15 6.95 8.01
C ILE A 10 -7.53 6.34 7.70
N THR A 11 -8.05 5.48 8.58
CA THR A 11 -9.37 4.86 8.43
C THR A 11 -10.45 5.94 8.39
N PRO A 12 -11.28 5.99 7.32
CA PRO A 12 -12.32 6.98 7.21
C PRO A 12 -13.52 6.66 8.10
N GLU A 13 -14.36 7.66 8.33
CA GLU A 13 -15.72 7.44 8.84
C GLU A 13 -16.58 6.71 7.79
N LEU A 14 -17.57 5.95 8.27
CA LEU A 14 -18.53 5.29 7.39
C LEU A 14 -19.35 6.32 6.59
N GLY A 15 -19.83 5.92 5.42
CA GLY A 15 -20.51 6.84 4.50
C GLY A 15 -19.56 7.55 3.52
N ILE A 16 -18.24 7.36 3.63
CA ILE A 16 -17.30 7.86 2.62
C ILE A 16 -17.42 7.07 1.32
N TRP A 17 -17.26 7.75 0.18
CA TRP A 17 -17.21 7.10 -1.12
C TRP A 17 -15.92 6.32 -1.33
N MET A 18 -16.05 5.11 -1.87
CA MET A 18 -14.91 4.21 -2.15
C MET A 18 -14.43 4.33 -3.61
N SER A 19 -13.17 3.95 -3.85
CA SER A 19 -12.51 4.03 -5.15
C SER A 19 -12.10 2.66 -5.72
N GLY A 20 -11.78 2.59 -7.01
CA GLY A 20 -11.11 1.48 -7.69
C GLY A 20 -12.02 0.58 -8.55
N TYR A 21 -13.33 0.59 -8.36
CA TYR A 21 -14.27 -0.13 -9.22
C TYR A 21 -15.24 0.85 -9.91
N GLY A 22 -15.75 0.48 -11.09
CA GLY A 22 -16.88 1.20 -11.69
C GLY A 22 -18.16 0.94 -10.89
N GLY A 23 -19.03 1.95 -10.79
CA GLY A 23 -20.31 1.82 -10.08
C GLY A 23 -20.16 1.66 -8.57
N ARG A 24 -19.15 2.31 -7.98
CA ARG A 24 -18.91 2.33 -6.53
C ARG A 24 -20.06 2.97 -5.76
N SER A 25 -20.02 2.75 -4.45
CA SER A 25 -20.91 3.36 -3.47
C SER A 25 -20.11 3.77 -2.23
N VAL A 26 -20.83 4.33 -1.26
CA VAL A 26 -20.29 4.61 0.07
C VAL A 26 -19.96 3.33 0.85
N ALA A 27 -18.96 3.41 1.72
CA ALA A 27 -18.60 2.33 2.64
C ALA A 27 -19.66 2.18 3.75
N THR A 28 -20.05 0.94 4.03
CA THR A 28 -21.05 0.59 5.05
C THR A 28 -20.46 -0.14 6.25
N SER A 29 -19.23 -0.63 6.15
CA SER A 29 -18.51 -1.26 7.26
C SER A 29 -16.99 -1.12 7.09
N VAL A 30 -16.25 -1.38 8.18
CA VAL A 30 -14.79 -1.47 8.21
C VAL A 30 -14.42 -2.91 8.57
N ASN A 31 -13.59 -3.55 7.75
CA ASN A 31 -13.05 -4.88 8.04
C ASN A 31 -11.73 -4.79 8.82
N ASP A 32 -10.83 -3.92 8.36
CA ASP A 32 -9.53 -3.68 8.99
C ASP A 32 -9.10 -2.22 8.76
N PRO A 33 -8.27 -1.65 9.65
CA PRO A 33 -7.86 -0.27 9.55
C PRO A 33 -7.01 -0.02 8.30
N LEU A 34 -7.01 1.23 7.84
CA LEU A 34 -6.12 1.72 6.81
C LEU A 34 -4.99 2.51 7.46
N GLU A 35 -3.76 2.28 7.04
CA GLU A 35 -2.59 2.97 7.59
C GLU A 35 -1.86 3.79 6.53
N LEU A 36 -1.21 4.86 7.01
CA LEU A 36 -0.16 5.58 6.31
C LEU A 36 1.12 5.45 7.12
N GLN A 37 2.16 4.94 6.49
CA GLN A 37 3.43 4.63 7.12
C GLN A 37 4.55 5.40 6.40
N ALA A 38 5.51 5.91 7.15
CA ALA A 38 6.70 6.54 6.62
C ALA A 38 7.95 5.88 7.21
N VAL A 39 8.90 5.53 6.36
CA VAL A 39 10.27 5.19 6.75
C VAL A 39 11.18 6.31 6.27
N VAL A 40 11.85 6.96 7.21
CA VAL A 40 12.82 8.01 6.92
C VAL A 40 14.22 7.49 7.23
N MET A 41 15.11 7.64 6.26
CA MET A 41 16.51 7.23 6.30
C MET A 41 17.40 8.47 6.32
N GLU A 42 18.41 8.48 7.18
CA GLU A 42 19.47 9.49 7.21
C GLU A 42 20.81 8.82 6.97
N GLY A 43 21.47 9.16 5.86
CA GLY A 43 22.81 8.70 5.53
C GLY A 43 23.88 9.36 6.40
N ASP A 44 25.10 8.84 6.38
CA ASP A 44 26.19 9.31 7.25
C ASP A 44 26.64 10.77 6.96
N ASN A 45 26.29 11.29 5.78
CA ASN A 45 26.50 12.69 5.39
C ASN A 45 25.31 13.62 5.74
N GLY A 46 24.31 13.12 6.47
CA GLY A 46 23.08 13.85 6.82
C GLY A 46 22.02 13.90 5.71
N THR A 47 22.22 13.20 4.58
CA THR A 47 21.21 13.17 3.51
C THR A 47 19.98 12.38 3.95
N LEU A 48 18.80 12.99 3.80
CA LEU A 48 17.52 12.38 4.13
C LEU A 48 16.86 11.77 2.89
N ALA A 49 16.20 10.63 3.08
CA ALA A 49 15.27 10.03 2.11
C ALA A 49 14.05 9.46 2.84
N ALA A 50 12.87 9.51 2.21
CA ALA A 50 11.62 9.05 2.78
C ALA A 50 10.87 8.14 1.81
N ILE A 51 10.41 6.99 2.32
CA ILE A 51 9.45 6.11 1.65
C ILE A 51 8.16 6.18 2.45
N ILE A 52 7.09 6.65 1.81
CA ILE A 52 5.75 6.73 2.37
C ILE A 52 4.90 5.66 1.69
N ALA A 53 4.30 4.77 2.46
CA ALA A 53 3.38 3.75 1.98
C ALA A 53 2.00 3.96 2.62
N SER A 54 0.93 3.81 1.84
CA SER A 54 -0.43 3.90 2.36
C SER A 54 -1.36 2.82 1.85
N ASP A 55 -2.38 2.53 2.64
CA ASP A 55 -3.51 1.68 2.26
C ASP A 55 -4.54 2.49 1.47
N LEU A 56 -4.13 3.00 0.31
CA LEU A 56 -4.94 3.80 -0.61
C LEU A 56 -4.86 3.26 -2.05
N ILE A 57 -5.74 3.77 -2.91
CA ILE A 57 -5.77 3.44 -4.34
C ILE A 57 -4.60 4.09 -5.11
N GLY A 58 -4.15 5.28 -4.71
CA GLY A 58 -3.13 6.06 -5.42
C GLY A 58 -3.22 7.55 -5.10
N TYR A 59 -2.41 8.36 -5.78
CA TYR A 59 -2.31 9.80 -5.55
C TYR A 59 -2.35 10.59 -6.87
N ASP A 60 -2.90 11.80 -6.83
CA ASP A 60 -2.78 12.75 -7.94
C ASP A 60 -1.37 13.34 -8.01
N TYR A 61 -0.95 13.74 -9.21
CA TYR A 61 0.30 14.45 -9.44
C TYR A 61 0.43 15.71 -8.56
N ASP A 62 -0.64 16.52 -8.51
CA ASP A 62 -0.63 17.78 -7.76
C ASP A 62 -0.51 17.54 -6.24
N LEU A 63 -1.16 16.48 -5.72
CA LEU A 63 -1.03 16.08 -4.32
C LEU A 63 0.42 15.69 -4.01
N VAL A 64 1.04 14.88 -4.86
CA VAL A 64 2.44 14.45 -4.69
C VAL A 64 3.38 15.65 -4.73
N ALA A 65 3.15 16.60 -5.66
CA ALA A 65 3.96 17.81 -5.78
C ALA A 65 3.83 18.71 -4.53
N GLU A 66 2.60 18.92 -4.04
CA GLU A 66 2.31 19.66 -2.81
C GLU A 66 3.06 19.05 -1.61
N VAL A 67 2.86 17.75 -1.37
CA VAL A 67 3.49 17.03 -0.26
C VAL A 67 5.01 17.12 -0.32
N ARG A 68 5.62 16.91 -1.49
CA ARG A 68 7.07 17.00 -1.67
C ARG A 68 7.60 18.40 -1.40
N GLY A 69 6.92 19.44 -1.90
CA GLY A 69 7.30 20.82 -1.65
C GLY A 69 7.24 21.17 -0.17
N GLU A 70 6.19 20.73 0.52
CA GLU A 70 6.00 21.01 1.93
C GLU A 70 6.97 20.24 2.83
N LEU A 71 7.25 18.96 2.55
CA LEU A 71 8.27 18.18 3.25
C LEU A 71 9.67 18.79 3.07
N SER A 72 9.98 19.28 1.87
CA SER A 72 11.23 20.00 1.62
C SER A 72 11.32 21.27 2.48
N ARG A 73 10.22 22.03 2.60
CA ARG A 73 10.19 23.27 3.39
C ARG A 73 10.26 23.02 4.89
N ARG A 74 9.58 21.98 5.40
CA ARG A 74 9.50 21.66 6.84
C ARG A 74 10.75 20.95 7.36
N HIS A 75 11.32 20.05 6.56
CA HIS A 75 12.30 19.07 7.05
C HIS A 75 13.57 18.97 6.20
N GLY A 76 13.69 19.73 5.11
CA GLY A 76 14.84 19.61 4.20
C GLY A 76 14.85 18.33 3.36
N LEU A 77 13.75 17.57 3.35
CA LEU A 77 13.55 16.40 2.48
C LEU A 77 13.31 16.89 1.05
N GLY A 78 14.37 16.94 0.24
CA GLY A 78 14.26 17.36 -1.16
C GLY A 78 13.22 16.54 -1.94
N PRO A 79 12.51 17.12 -2.93
CA PRO A 79 11.44 16.44 -3.65
C PRO A 79 11.82 15.07 -4.25
N ASP A 80 13.06 14.94 -4.73
CA ASP A 80 13.58 13.71 -5.33
C ASP A 80 13.91 12.62 -4.31
N ALA A 81 13.98 12.98 -3.03
CA ALA A 81 14.27 12.06 -1.94
C ALA A 81 13.01 11.45 -1.30
N VAL A 82 11.82 11.80 -1.80
CA VAL A 82 10.53 11.37 -1.25
C VAL A 82 9.77 10.49 -2.25
N MET A 83 9.52 9.23 -1.89
CA MET A 83 8.68 8.30 -2.63
C MET A 83 7.32 8.16 -1.94
N LEU A 84 6.23 8.43 -2.67
CA LEU A 84 4.87 8.11 -2.23
C LEU A 84 4.40 6.85 -2.95
N ASN A 85 4.04 5.84 -2.18
CA ASN A 85 3.50 4.56 -2.62
C ASN A 85 2.11 4.37 -2.04
N ALA A 86 1.20 3.85 -2.86
CA ALA A 86 -0.09 3.37 -2.42
C ALA A 86 -0.14 1.86 -2.68
N SER A 87 -0.70 1.08 -1.75
CA SER A 87 -0.88 -0.36 -1.92
C SER A 87 -1.73 -0.70 -3.15
N HIS A 88 -2.50 0.28 -3.62
CA HIS A 88 -3.52 0.15 -4.65
C HIS A 88 -4.74 -0.62 -4.15
N THR A 89 -5.04 -0.55 -2.85
CA THR A 89 -6.26 -1.18 -2.34
C THR A 89 -7.50 -0.55 -2.95
N HIS A 90 -8.39 -1.42 -3.44
CA HIS A 90 -9.73 -1.03 -3.83
C HIS A 90 -10.62 -0.90 -2.58
N GLY A 91 -10.24 -1.41 -1.41
CA GLY A 91 -11.01 -1.23 -0.16
C GLY A 91 -10.92 0.18 0.44
N GLY A 92 -10.31 1.16 -0.24
CA GLY A 92 -10.06 2.50 0.28
C GLY A 92 -11.07 3.57 -0.19
N PRO A 93 -11.08 4.73 0.48
CA PRO A 93 -11.85 5.90 0.09
C PRO A 93 -11.32 6.56 -1.19
N ALA A 94 -12.19 7.30 -1.88
CA ALA A 94 -11.83 8.07 -3.06
C ALA A 94 -11.03 9.32 -2.69
N ILE A 95 -9.81 9.42 -3.24
CA ILE A 95 -8.90 10.56 -2.99
C ILE A 95 -8.25 11.14 -4.26
N ILE A 96 -8.49 10.53 -5.43
CA ILE A 96 -7.86 10.91 -6.71
C ILE A 96 -8.82 11.78 -7.52
N ASN A 97 -8.45 13.04 -7.77
CA ASN A 97 -9.19 14.04 -8.54
C ASN A 97 -9.40 13.64 -10.01
N HIS A 98 -8.41 13.03 -10.65
CA HIS A 98 -8.43 12.84 -12.11
C HIS A 98 -9.00 11.50 -12.58
N LEU A 99 -9.47 10.66 -11.66
CA LEU A 99 -10.32 9.52 -12.03
C LEU A 99 -11.73 10.06 -12.29
N VAL A 100 -12.05 10.33 -13.56
CA VAL A 100 -13.30 10.98 -14.02
C VAL A 100 -14.58 10.38 -13.40
N VAL A 101 -14.57 9.08 -13.10
CA VAL A 101 -15.70 8.36 -12.49
C VAL A 101 -15.88 8.68 -11.01
N GLU A 102 -14.82 9.12 -10.33
CA GLU A 102 -14.77 9.29 -8.87
C GLU A 102 -14.71 10.77 -8.45
N ALA A 103 -14.33 11.67 -9.35
CA ALA A 103 -14.22 13.11 -9.08
C ALA A 103 -15.45 13.74 -8.39
N PRO A 104 -16.71 13.40 -8.74
CA PRO A 104 -17.89 13.97 -8.07
C PRO A 104 -18.10 13.54 -6.62
N HIS A 105 -17.33 12.55 -6.15
CA HIS A 105 -17.58 11.83 -4.90
C HIS A 105 -16.44 12.00 -3.89
N LEU A 106 -15.48 12.87 -4.18
CA LEU A 106 -14.35 13.15 -3.30
C LEU A 106 -14.79 13.95 -2.08
N ASP A 107 -14.27 13.57 -0.92
CA ASP A 107 -14.37 14.34 0.31
C ASP A 107 -13.08 15.16 0.49
N PRO A 108 -13.13 16.50 0.30
CA PRO A 108 -11.95 17.36 0.46
C PRO A 108 -11.36 17.31 1.88
N ALA A 109 -12.19 17.10 2.91
CA ALA A 109 -11.72 17.03 4.29
C ALA A 109 -10.95 15.73 4.53
N TYR A 110 -11.44 14.59 4.02
CA TYR A 110 -10.68 13.34 4.08
C TYR A 110 -9.38 13.42 3.28
N ARG A 111 -9.42 13.99 2.07
CA ARG A 111 -8.20 14.19 1.28
C ARG A 111 -7.17 15.04 2.03
N GLN A 112 -7.60 16.12 2.68
CA GLN A 112 -6.72 16.95 3.50
C GLN A 112 -6.18 16.18 4.72
N ARG A 113 -6.99 15.32 5.35
CA ARG A 113 -6.53 14.44 6.43
C ARG A 113 -5.42 13.50 5.97
N VAL A 114 -5.51 12.93 4.76
CA VAL A 114 -4.44 12.10 4.19
C VAL A 114 -3.15 12.89 4.00
N VAL A 115 -3.23 14.13 3.49
CA VAL A 115 -2.07 15.01 3.34
C VAL A 115 -1.42 15.31 4.70
N GLU A 116 -2.23 15.65 5.72
CA GLU A 116 -1.72 15.90 7.07
C GLU A 116 -1.13 14.63 7.70
N ALA A 117 -1.73 13.46 7.46
CA ALA A 117 -1.20 12.18 7.92
C ALA A 117 0.19 11.88 7.32
N VAL A 118 0.48 12.29 6.08
CA VAL A 118 1.84 12.22 5.52
C VAL A 118 2.81 13.03 6.36
N TYR A 119 2.48 14.29 6.66
CA TYR A 119 3.36 15.16 7.44
C TYR A 119 3.57 14.64 8.86
N GLN A 120 2.52 14.12 9.48
CA GLN A 120 2.59 13.48 10.79
C GLN A 120 3.48 12.23 10.77
N ALA A 121 3.25 11.30 9.83
CA ALA A 121 4.04 10.08 9.72
C ALA A 121 5.53 10.39 9.47
N VAL A 122 5.84 11.35 8.59
CA VAL A 122 7.22 11.76 8.32
C VAL A 122 7.84 12.45 9.53
N GLY A 123 7.11 13.34 10.21
CA GLY A 123 7.57 13.99 11.45
C GLY A 123 7.89 12.98 12.54
N THR A 124 7.00 12.02 12.79
CA THR A 124 7.24 10.93 13.75
C THR A 124 8.42 10.04 13.34
N ALA A 125 8.53 9.70 12.06
CA ALA A 125 9.66 8.94 11.54
C ALA A 125 10.97 9.69 11.70
N LEU A 126 10.96 11.02 11.56
CA LEU A 126 12.13 11.85 11.83
C LEU A 126 12.46 11.83 13.33
N ASP A 127 11.51 12.08 14.22
CA ASP A 127 11.80 12.17 15.66
C ASP A 127 12.27 10.84 16.28
N ASN A 128 11.82 9.71 15.70
CA ASN A 128 12.15 8.36 16.18
C ASN A 128 13.31 7.70 15.42
N ARG A 129 14.18 8.47 14.74
CA ARG A 129 15.35 7.90 14.04
C ARG A 129 16.34 7.29 15.03
N GLN A 130 16.78 6.07 14.73
CA GLN A 130 17.78 5.34 15.50
C GLN A 130 18.76 4.60 14.58
N PRO A 131 19.94 4.17 15.06
CA PRO A 131 20.89 3.43 14.24
C PRO A 131 20.28 2.17 13.63
N ALA A 132 20.56 1.94 12.35
CA ALA A 132 20.05 0.76 11.63
C ALA A 132 21.02 0.27 10.55
N GLU A 133 21.03 -1.03 10.32
CA GLU A 133 21.72 -1.70 9.22
C GLU A 133 20.71 -2.14 8.15
N PRO A 134 20.90 -1.76 6.87
CA PRO A 134 20.03 -2.18 5.78
C PRO A 134 20.41 -3.59 5.29
N HIS A 135 19.41 -4.43 5.13
CA HIS A 135 19.51 -5.78 4.56
C HIS A 135 18.53 -5.94 3.41
N HIS A 136 18.90 -6.68 2.38
CA HIS A 136 17.99 -6.99 1.28
C HIS A 136 17.91 -8.49 1.04
N ALA A 137 16.75 -8.94 0.60
CA ALA A 137 16.51 -10.32 0.22
C ALA A 137 15.50 -10.41 -0.93
N TRP A 138 15.48 -11.57 -1.56
CA TRP A 138 14.52 -11.90 -2.60
C TRP A 138 13.82 -13.21 -2.24
N GLY A 139 12.51 -13.26 -2.48
CA GLY A 139 11.66 -14.42 -2.33
C GLY A 139 10.73 -14.57 -3.52
N ARG A 140 9.79 -15.52 -3.42
CA ARG A 140 8.75 -15.70 -4.43
C ARG A 140 7.38 -15.85 -3.78
N CYS A 141 6.36 -15.29 -4.41
CA CYS A 141 4.97 -15.36 -3.95
C CYS A 141 4.04 -15.57 -5.15
N THR A 142 3.12 -16.54 -5.05
CA THR A 142 2.26 -16.96 -6.17
C THR A 142 0.79 -16.57 -6.00
N ILE A 143 0.49 -15.58 -5.15
CA ILE A 143 -0.88 -15.10 -4.87
C ILE A 143 -1.61 -14.58 -6.12
N GLY A 144 -0.85 -14.13 -7.11
CA GLY A 144 -1.37 -13.50 -8.32
C GLY A 144 -1.57 -14.47 -9.49
N ILE A 145 -2.46 -14.07 -10.39
CA ILE A 145 -2.64 -14.64 -11.73
C ILE A 145 -2.89 -13.53 -12.75
N ASN A 146 -2.36 -13.70 -13.96
CA ASN A 146 -2.63 -12.77 -15.04
C ASN A 146 -4.12 -12.75 -15.38
N ARG A 147 -4.71 -11.56 -15.51
CA ARG A 147 -6.13 -11.32 -15.75
C ARG A 147 -6.47 -11.03 -17.22
N ARG A 148 -5.50 -11.12 -18.13
CA ARG A 148 -5.67 -10.79 -19.56
C ARG A 148 -5.73 -12.08 -20.37
N GLN A 149 -6.95 -12.48 -20.74
CA GLN A 149 -7.12 -13.56 -21.70
C GLN A 149 -6.73 -13.05 -23.11
N PRO A 150 -5.78 -13.70 -23.79
CA PRO A 150 -5.37 -13.28 -25.13
C PRO A 150 -6.41 -13.69 -26.18
N GLY A 151 -6.47 -12.93 -27.27
CA GLY A 151 -7.31 -13.21 -28.43
C GLY A 151 -8.75 -12.70 -28.30
N PRO A 152 -9.51 -12.68 -29.42
CA PRO A 152 -10.91 -12.30 -29.41
C PRO A 152 -11.83 -13.43 -28.88
N PRO A 153 -12.83 -13.12 -28.04
CA PRO A 153 -13.03 -11.82 -27.40
C PRO A 153 -11.99 -11.59 -26.30
N TYR A 154 -11.38 -10.40 -26.29
CA TYR A 154 -10.52 -9.99 -25.20
C TYR A 154 -11.37 -9.89 -23.93
N ALA A 155 -10.95 -10.59 -22.88
CA ALA A 155 -11.71 -10.67 -21.64
C ALA A 155 -10.81 -10.52 -20.41
N MET A 156 -11.41 -9.99 -19.34
CA MET A 156 -10.83 -10.09 -18.01
C MET A 156 -11.18 -11.45 -17.41
N ALA A 157 -10.26 -12.41 -17.54
CA ALA A 157 -10.40 -13.76 -17.02
C ALA A 157 -9.04 -14.30 -16.57
N PRO A 158 -9.00 -15.30 -15.66
CA PRO A 158 -7.75 -15.95 -15.28
C PRO A 158 -7.01 -16.50 -16.51
N ASN A 159 -5.74 -16.14 -16.64
CA ASN A 159 -4.85 -16.59 -17.71
C ASN A 159 -3.58 -17.21 -17.08
N PRO A 160 -3.57 -18.53 -16.84
CA PRO A 160 -2.40 -19.24 -16.30
C PRO A 160 -1.15 -19.19 -17.18
N LYS A 161 -1.30 -18.89 -18.48
CA LYS A 161 -0.20 -18.76 -19.45
C LYS A 161 0.34 -17.33 -19.56
N GLY A 162 -0.33 -16.36 -18.94
CA GLY A 162 0.08 -14.97 -18.96
C GLY A 162 1.26 -14.72 -18.02
N PHE A 163 2.14 -13.80 -18.40
CA PHE A 163 3.27 -13.40 -17.56
C PHE A 163 2.80 -12.91 -16.19
N TYR A 164 3.47 -13.37 -15.15
CA TYR A 164 3.31 -12.92 -13.77
C TYR A 164 4.70 -12.92 -13.13
N ASP A 165 5.13 -11.75 -12.67
CA ASP A 165 6.34 -11.63 -11.86
C ASP A 165 6.01 -12.05 -10.43
N ASP A 166 6.46 -13.24 -10.06
CA ASP A 166 6.29 -13.81 -8.73
C ASP A 166 7.41 -13.42 -7.75
N THR A 167 8.31 -12.53 -8.15
CA THR A 167 9.42 -12.07 -7.30
C THR A 167 8.89 -11.16 -6.18
N VAL A 168 9.39 -11.39 -4.97
CA VAL A 168 9.19 -10.52 -3.80
C VAL A 168 10.56 -9.97 -3.41
N GLY A 169 10.71 -8.65 -3.49
CA GLY A 169 11.83 -7.93 -2.91
C GLY A 169 11.54 -7.57 -1.46
N VAL A 170 12.55 -7.70 -0.61
CA VAL A 170 12.49 -7.34 0.81
C VAL A 170 13.65 -6.42 1.14
N LEU A 171 13.37 -5.32 1.81
CA LEU A 171 14.34 -4.43 2.43
C LEU A 171 14.03 -4.36 3.93
N ALA A 172 14.98 -4.79 4.76
CA ALA A 172 14.84 -4.76 6.20
C ALA A 172 15.86 -3.81 6.82
N PHE A 173 15.45 -3.07 7.84
CA PHE A 173 16.31 -2.23 8.66
C PHE A 173 16.37 -2.83 10.05
N LEU A 174 17.56 -3.28 10.47
CA LEU A 174 17.79 -3.97 11.73
C LEU A 174 18.61 -3.11 12.67
N GLU A 175 18.31 -3.15 13.96
CA GLU A 175 19.13 -2.50 15.00
C GLU A 175 20.52 -3.16 15.03
N PRO A 176 21.62 -2.38 14.98
CA PRO A 176 22.97 -2.91 15.04
C PRO A 176 23.23 -3.70 16.33
N GLY A 177 23.89 -4.86 16.20
CA GLY A 177 24.26 -5.71 17.32
C GLY A 177 23.14 -6.61 17.86
N SER A 178 21.94 -6.09 18.10
CA SER A 178 20.79 -6.91 18.55
C SER A 178 20.13 -7.68 17.39
N GLY A 179 20.19 -7.12 16.17
CA GLY A 179 19.48 -7.64 14.99
C GLY A 179 17.97 -7.46 15.06
N LYS A 180 17.44 -6.70 16.03
CA LYS A 180 16.00 -6.47 16.17
C LYS A 180 15.48 -5.69 14.96
N PRO A 181 14.41 -6.15 14.27
CA PRO A 181 13.87 -5.44 13.13
C PRO A 181 13.14 -4.15 13.53
N LEU A 182 13.45 -3.07 12.82
CA LEU A 182 12.76 -1.77 12.96
C LEU A 182 11.67 -1.62 11.91
N ALA A 183 12.02 -1.91 10.65
CA ALA A 183 11.11 -1.85 9.53
C ALA A 183 11.45 -2.92 8.49
N VAL A 184 10.42 -3.54 7.92
CA VAL A 184 10.52 -4.43 6.77
C VAL A 184 9.61 -3.89 5.66
N LEU A 185 10.22 -3.48 4.56
CA LEU A 185 9.51 -3.11 3.34
C LEU A 185 9.51 -4.32 2.42
N PHE A 186 8.36 -4.68 1.90
CA PHE A 186 8.21 -5.80 0.97
C PHE A 186 7.31 -5.42 -0.20
N ASN A 187 7.53 -6.04 -1.36
CA ASN A 187 6.70 -5.81 -2.54
C ASN A 187 6.06 -7.11 -3.07
N ALA A 188 5.02 -6.98 -3.88
CA ALA A 188 4.50 -8.08 -4.68
C ALA A 188 3.69 -7.54 -5.86
N SER A 189 3.70 -8.25 -6.99
CA SER A 189 3.03 -7.82 -8.23
C SER A 189 1.57 -8.30 -8.29
N CYS A 190 0.70 -7.85 -7.39
CA CYS A 190 -0.71 -8.27 -7.35
C CYS A 190 -1.67 -7.12 -6.98
N HIS A 191 -2.80 -6.97 -7.67
CA HIS A 191 -3.82 -5.99 -7.27
C HIS A 191 -4.49 -6.38 -5.94
N PRO A 192 -4.59 -5.50 -4.93
CA PRO A 192 -5.40 -5.73 -3.74
C PRO A 192 -6.90 -5.56 -4.06
N THR A 193 -7.47 -6.66 -4.53
CA THR A 193 -8.83 -6.74 -5.09
C THR A 193 -9.57 -8.00 -4.63
N THR A 194 -9.15 -8.58 -3.51
CA THR A 194 -9.68 -9.84 -2.99
C THR A 194 -11.15 -9.71 -2.66
N LEU A 195 -11.54 -8.65 -1.95
CA LEU A 195 -12.94 -8.43 -1.55
C LEU A 195 -13.84 -7.94 -2.70
N GLY A 196 -13.28 -7.58 -3.86
CA GLY A 196 -14.07 -7.07 -4.97
C GLY A 196 -14.78 -5.76 -4.64
N SER A 197 -15.96 -5.55 -5.23
CA SER A 197 -16.74 -4.31 -5.12
C SER A 197 -17.61 -4.22 -3.85
N GLN A 198 -17.32 -5.02 -2.83
CA GLN A 198 -18.05 -4.95 -1.55
C GLN A 198 -17.87 -3.55 -0.92
N PRO A 199 -18.90 -2.98 -0.28
CA PRO A 199 -18.87 -1.64 0.34
C PRO A 199 -18.17 -1.67 1.72
N ILE A 200 -16.98 -2.27 1.79
CA ILE A 200 -16.25 -2.56 3.02
C ILE A 200 -14.87 -1.90 2.96
N ILE A 201 -14.53 -1.07 3.96
CA ILE A 201 -13.18 -0.52 4.10
C ILE A 201 -12.20 -1.64 4.46
N SER A 202 -11.10 -1.75 3.71
CA SER A 202 -10.07 -2.75 3.93
C SER A 202 -8.74 -2.40 3.26
N ALA A 203 -7.63 -2.72 3.93
CA ALA A 203 -6.30 -2.70 3.34
C ALA A 203 -6.03 -3.93 2.44
N ASP A 204 -7.00 -4.84 2.30
CA ASP A 204 -6.98 -6.08 1.52
C ASP A 204 -5.78 -6.99 1.91
N TRP A 205 -5.34 -7.90 1.03
CA TRP A 205 -4.25 -8.82 1.33
C TRP A 205 -2.93 -8.14 1.75
N PRO A 206 -2.54 -6.93 1.27
CA PRO A 206 -1.36 -6.24 1.79
C PRO A 206 -1.48 -5.92 3.28
N GLY A 207 -2.65 -5.49 3.74
CA GLY A 207 -2.90 -5.26 5.16
C GLY A 207 -2.78 -6.53 6.00
N ALA A 208 -3.30 -7.67 5.50
CA ALA A 208 -3.10 -8.96 6.14
C ALA A 208 -1.62 -9.36 6.19
N ALA A 209 -0.90 -9.20 5.08
CA ALA A 209 0.53 -9.53 5.01
C ALA A 209 1.36 -8.66 5.96
N LYS A 210 1.09 -7.35 6.03
CA LYS A 210 1.74 -6.44 6.99
C LYS A 210 1.59 -6.97 8.42
N ARG A 211 0.35 -7.25 8.85
CA ARG A 211 0.06 -7.75 10.20
C ARG A 211 0.72 -9.10 10.49
N ALA A 212 0.74 -10.01 9.51
CA ALA A 212 1.42 -11.30 9.65
C ALA A 212 2.93 -11.14 9.83
N ILE A 213 3.55 -10.23 9.07
CA ILE A 213 4.98 -9.90 9.20
C ILE A 213 5.23 -9.23 10.56
N GLU A 214 4.47 -8.22 10.95
CA GLU A 214 4.62 -7.50 12.24
C GLU A 214 4.48 -8.44 13.43
N SER A 215 3.56 -9.41 13.37
CA SER A 215 3.44 -10.45 14.39
C SER A 215 4.71 -11.29 14.53
N TRP A 216 5.49 -11.48 13.45
CA TRP A 216 6.76 -12.19 13.47
C TRP A 216 7.92 -11.28 13.92
N LEU A 217 7.90 -10.00 13.54
CA LEU A 217 8.92 -9.01 13.95
C LEU A 217 8.87 -8.72 15.45
N GLY A 218 7.69 -8.78 16.06
CA GLY A 218 7.47 -8.48 17.46
C GLY A 218 7.39 -6.98 17.76
N GLU A 219 7.43 -6.63 19.04
CA GLU A 219 7.18 -5.26 19.51
C GLU A 219 8.14 -4.23 18.90
N GLY A 220 7.58 -3.21 18.24
CA GLY A 220 8.32 -2.12 17.61
C GLY A 220 8.83 -2.40 16.20
N GLY A 221 8.57 -3.59 15.64
CA GLY A 221 8.82 -3.89 14.24
C GLY A 221 7.63 -3.52 13.36
N HIS A 222 7.88 -2.80 12.26
CA HIS A 222 6.85 -2.34 11.34
C HIS A 222 6.99 -2.99 9.97
N ALA A 223 5.88 -3.31 9.31
CA ALA A 223 5.89 -3.82 7.94
C ALA A 223 5.22 -2.81 6.99
N LEU A 224 5.88 -2.50 5.87
CA LEU A 224 5.33 -1.61 4.84
C LEU A 224 5.24 -2.35 3.51
N PHE A 225 4.10 -2.21 2.85
CA PHE A 225 3.91 -2.80 1.53
C PHE A 225 4.20 -1.78 0.42
N LEU A 226 5.03 -2.17 -0.55
CA LEU A 226 5.31 -1.42 -1.77
C LEU A 226 4.68 -2.12 -2.97
N GLN A 227 3.83 -1.42 -3.71
CA GLN A 227 3.16 -2.03 -4.85
C GLN A 227 4.14 -2.22 -6.02
N ALA A 228 4.21 -3.43 -6.55
CA ALA A 228 5.02 -3.74 -7.73
C ALA A 228 4.16 -3.71 -9.02
N ALA A 229 4.67 -4.29 -10.10
CA ALA A 229 4.03 -4.25 -11.42
C ALA A 229 2.78 -5.12 -11.51
N CYS A 230 1.66 -4.64 -10.96
CA CYS A 230 0.42 -5.40 -10.80
C CYS A 230 -0.62 -5.19 -11.91
N GLY A 231 -0.38 -4.31 -12.90
CA GLY A 231 -1.38 -3.80 -13.88
C GLY A 231 -2.28 -4.86 -14.55
N ASN A 232 -1.77 -6.06 -14.78
CA ASN A 232 -2.46 -7.19 -15.38
C ASN A 232 -2.61 -8.40 -14.44
N ILE A 233 -2.36 -8.25 -13.14
CA ILE A 233 -2.38 -9.33 -12.15
C ILE A 233 -3.50 -9.10 -11.13
N ARG A 234 -4.27 -10.15 -10.84
CA ARG A 234 -5.27 -10.18 -9.75
C ARG A 234 -4.99 -11.34 -8.79
N PRO A 235 -5.54 -11.31 -7.58
CA PRO A 235 -5.48 -12.44 -6.67
C PRO A 235 -6.13 -13.67 -7.31
N ARG A 236 -5.70 -14.87 -6.89
CA ARG A 236 -6.28 -16.15 -7.33
C ARG A 236 -7.66 -16.44 -6.72
N THR A 237 -8.53 -15.43 -6.66
CA THR A 237 -9.96 -15.55 -6.31
C THR A 237 -10.79 -15.77 -7.58
N PHE A 238 -10.84 -17.01 -8.06
CA PHE A 238 -11.64 -17.38 -9.22
C PHE A 238 -12.30 -18.75 -9.02
N ASP A 239 -13.38 -18.98 -9.77
CA ASP A 239 -14.02 -20.30 -9.86
C ASP A 239 -13.35 -21.12 -10.98
N PRO A 240 -12.69 -22.26 -10.65
CA PRO A 240 -12.06 -23.11 -11.65
C PRO A 240 -13.04 -23.67 -12.69
N GLY A 241 -14.31 -23.88 -12.32
CA GLY A 241 -15.32 -24.45 -13.21
C GLY A 241 -15.79 -23.47 -14.29
N SER A 242 -15.87 -22.18 -13.96
CA SER A 242 -16.34 -21.14 -14.90
C SER A 242 -15.22 -20.27 -15.50
N ASN A 243 -13.98 -20.41 -15.04
CA ASN A 243 -12.84 -19.55 -15.39
C ASN A 243 -13.17 -18.05 -15.24
N ARG A 244 -13.88 -17.70 -14.16
CA ARG A 244 -14.28 -16.32 -13.86
C ARG A 244 -13.79 -15.92 -12.48
N PHE A 245 -13.31 -14.68 -12.37
CA PHE A 245 -13.03 -14.09 -11.07
C PHE A 245 -14.32 -13.96 -10.27
N ARG A 246 -14.20 -14.14 -8.96
CA ARG A 246 -15.28 -13.91 -8.00
C ARG A 246 -14.80 -13.00 -6.88
N GLN A 247 -15.73 -12.48 -6.10
CA GLN A 247 -15.39 -11.84 -4.84
C GLN A 247 -14.88 -12.91 -3.87
N GLY A 248 -13.80 -12.56 -3.15
CA GLY A 248 -13.28 -13.36 -2.06
C GLY A 248 -13.96 -13.05 -0.74
N THR A 249 -13.72 -13.89 0.26
CA THR A 249 -14.16 -13.68 1.65
C THR A 249 -13.09 -12.99 2.50
N VAL A 250 -13.47 -12.58 3.70
CA VAL A 250 -12.55 -12.08 4.74
C VAL A 250 -11.47 -13.10 5.09
N GLU A 251 -11.84 -14.37 5.15
CA GLU A 251 -10.92 -15.48 5.39
C GLU A 251 -9.92 -15.66 4.23
N GLU A 252 -10.38 -15.50 2.99
CA GLU A 252 -9.51 -15.64 1.82
C GLU A 252 -8.47 -14.54 1.70
N PHE A 253 -8.80 -13.27 2.00
CA PHE A 253 -7.77 -12.23 2.00
C PHE A 253 -6.77 -12.43 3.14
N THR A 254 -7.23 -12.89 4.32
CA THR A 254 -6.34 -13.21 5.45
C THR A 254 -5.36 -14.32 5.09
N ARG A 255 -5.80 -15.36 4.38
CA ARG A 255 -4.95 -16.46 3.90
C ARG A 255 -3.98 -16.03 2.78
N MET A 256 -4.36 -15.00 2.01
CA MET A 256 -3.52 -14.48 0.92
C MET A 256 -2.39 -13.59 1.43
N GLY A 257 -2.62 -12.87 2.53
CA GLY A 257 -1.56 -12.17 3.26
C GLY A 257 -0.70 -13.13 4.05
#